data_AF-X0YPD9-F1
#
_entry.id   AF-X0YPD9-F1
#
_cell.length_a   1.000
_cell.length_b   1.000
_cell.length_c   1.000
_cell.angle_alpha   90.00
_cell.angle_beta   90.00
_cell.angle_gamma   90.00
#
_symmetry.space_group_name_H-M   'P 1'
#
loop_
_entity.id
_entity.type
_entity.pdbx_description
1 polymer ?
#
loop_
_entity_poly.entity_id
_entity_poly.type
_entity_poly.pdbx_seq_one_letter_code
_entity_poly.pdbx_strand_id
1 'polypeptide(L)' 'GVQKRIQLRQTALFYRADPDYGRRVAEGLGLDVREVERLAEMSHEERAKATAE' A
#
# COMPACT_ATOMS: atom_id res chain seq x y z
N GLY A 1 9.78 11.35 9.46
CA GLY A 1 9.26 10.72 8.22
C GLY A 1 7.80 10.35 8.41
N VAL A 2 7.06 10.12 7.32
CA VAL A 2 5.68 9.60 7.39
C VAL A 2 5.69 8.19 8.00
N GLN A 3 4.65 7.84 8.76
CA GLN A 3 4.53 6.52 9.38
C GLN A 3 4.37 5.43 8.32
N LYS A 4 5.06 4.29 8.49
CA LYS A 4 5.12 3.19 7.51
C LYS A 4 3.73 2.67 7.10
N ARG A 5 2.77 2.62 8.03
CA ARG A 5 1.38 2.22 7.75
C ARG A 5 0.65 3.15 6.77
N ILE A 6 0.93 4.46 6.84
CA ILE A 6 0.35 5.45 5.93
C ILE A 6 0.94 5.28 4.53
N GLN A 7 2.25 5.01 4.45
CA GLN A 7 2.92 4.73 3.19
C GLN A 7 2.35 3.45 2.55
N LEU A 8 2.18 2.37 3.31
CA LEU A 8 1.56 1.12 2.83
C LEU A 8 0.14 1.35 2.31
N ARG A 9 -0.71 2.02 3.09
CA ARG A 9 -2.11 2.30 2.70
C ARG A 9 -2.19 3.09 1.39
N GLN A 10 -1.37 4.13 1.23
CA GLN A 10 -1.37 4.93 -0.01
C GLN A 10 -0.76 4.17 -1.18
N THR A 11 0.32 3.43 -0.96
CA THR A 11 0.94 2.63 -2.01
C THR A 11 0.00 1.55 -2.52
N ALA A 12 -0.84 0.97 -1.65
CA ALA A 12 -1.90 0.04 -2.04
C ALA A 12 -3.00 0.69 -2.90
N LEU A 13 -3.28 1.99 -2.71
CA LEU A 13 -4.19 2.73 -3.58
C LEU A 13 -3.56 2.96 -4.96
N PHE A 14 -2.26 3.28 -5.01
CA PHE A 14 -1.52 3.41 -6.26
C PHE A 14 -1.47 2.08 -7.01
N TYR A 15 -1.16 0.97 -6.32
CA TYR A 15 -1.16 -0.37 -6.91
C TYR A 15 -2.52 -0.77 -7.48
N ARG A 16 -3.60 -0.47 -6.75
CA ARG A 16 -4.97 -0.75 -7.22
C ARG A 16 -5.33 0.07 -8.46
N ALA A 17 -4.82 1.29 -8.58
CA ALA A 17 -5.05 2.14 -9.74
C ALA A 17 -4.19 1.72 -10.94
N ASP A 18 -2.92 1.39 -10.68
CA ASP A 18 -1.93 0.92 -11.66
C ASP A 18 -0.89 0.03 -10.94
N PRO A 19 -0.87 -1.29 -11.22
CA PRO A 19 0.04 -2.22 -10.53
C PRO A 19 1.52 -1.88 -10.70
N ASP A 20 1.94 -1.40 -11.87
CA ASP A 20 3.34 -1.07 -12.13
C ASP A 20 3.74 0.21 -11.40
N TYR A 21 2.85 1.20 -11.36
CA TYR A 21 3.08 2.41 -10.59
C TYR A 21 3.20 2.11 -9.09
N GLY A 22 2.28 1.31 -8.54
CA GLY A 22 2.32 0.87 -7.15
C GLY A 22 3.60 0.11 -6.79
N ARG A 23 4.07 -0.79 -7.67
CA ARG A 23 5.35 -1.50 -7.50
C ARG A 23 6.53 -0.56 -7.40
N ARG A 24 6.68 0.37 -8.36
CA ARG A 24 7.78 1.34 -8.36
C ARG A 24 7.77 2.24 -7.13
N VAL A 25 6.59 2.64 -6.67
CA VAL A 25 6.45 3.45 -5.44
C VAL A 25 6.84 2.63 -4.21
N ALA A 26 6.41 1.37 -4.12
CA ALA A 26 6.79 0.46 -3.04
C ALA A 26 8.31 0.27 -2.98
N GLU A 27 8.96 0.02 -4.12
CA GLU A 27 10.42 -0.13 -4.23
C GLU A 27 11.15 1.14 -3.82
N GLY A 28 10.72 2.31 -4.32
CA GLY A 28 11.33 3.60 -3.97
C GLY A 28 11.17 3.98 -2.49
N LEU A 29 10.15 3.45 -1.81
CA LEU A 29 9.91 3.65 -0.38
C LEU A 29 10.45 2.51 0.49
N GLY A 30 11.03 1.45 -0.09
CA GLY A 30 11.50 0.26 0.64
C GLY A 30 10.37 -0.53 1.33
N LEU A 31 9.18 -0.55 0.73
CA LEU A 31 8.03 -1.31 1.20
C LEU A 31 8.02 -2.72 0.61
N ASP A 32 7.37 -3.65 1.30
CA ASP A 32 7.12 -4.98 0.75
C ASP A 32 5.99 -4.92 -0.29
N VAL A 33 6.32 -5.24 -1.53
CA VAL A 33 5.37 -5.27 -2.65
C VAL A 33 4.24 -6.27 -2.41
N ARG A 34 4.51 -7.40 -1.77
CA ARG A 34 3.48 -8.41 -1.47
C ARG A 34 2.45 -7.88 -0.47
N GLU A 35 2.91 -7.11 0.50
CA GLU A 35 2.02 -6.46 1.47
C GLU A 35 1.17 -5.38 0.80
N VAL A 36 1.76 -4.60 -0.12
CA VAL A 36 1.03 -3.61 -0.92
C VAL A 36 -0.06 -4.26 -1.77
N GLU A 37 0.26 -5.37 -2.44
CA GLU A 37 -0.70 -6.14 -3.25
C GLU A 37 -1.84 -6.69 -2.40
N ARG A 38 -1.53 -7.33 -1.27
CA ARG A 38 -2.53 -7.82 -0.31
C ARG A 38 -3.48 -6.71 0.15
N LEU A 39 -2.95 -5.52 0.44
CA LEU A 39 -3.75 -4.36 0.84
C LEU A 39 -4.57 -3.76 -0.32
N ALA A 40 -4.10 -3.90 -1.56
CA ALA A 40 -4.79 -3.38 -2.75
C ALA A 40 -6.05 -4.19 -3.08
N GLU A 41 -6.04 -5.50 -2.81
CA GLU A 41 -7.18 -6.41 -2.98
C GLU A 41 -8.30 -6.20 -1.95
N MET A 42 -7.99 -5.57 -0.81
CA MET A 42 -8.96 -5.29 0.25
C MET A 42 -9.97 -4.20 -0.13
N SER A 43 -11.13 -4.24 0.53
CA SER A 43 -12.04 -3.08 0.55
C SER A 43 -11.37 -1.88 1.25
N HIS A 44 -11.96 -0.69 1.08
CA HIS A 44 -11.46 0.51 1.73
C HIS A 44 -11.43 0.37 3.26
N GLU A 45 -12.49 -0.20 3.84
CA GLU A 45 -12.63 -0.36 5.30
C GLU A 45 -11.63 -1.38 5.85
N GLU A 46 -11.47 -2.53 5.19
CA GLU A 46 -10.51 -3.56 5.59
C GLU A 46 -9.08 -3.06 5.51
N ARG A 47 -8.72 -2.35 4.44
CA ARG A 47 -7.38 -1.74 4.32
C ARG A 47 -7.14 -0.68 5.39
N ALA A 48 -8.15 0.12 5.74
CA ALA A 48 -8.02 1.10 6.81
C ALA A 48 -7.78 0.44 8.17
N LYS A 49 -8.50 -0.66 8.47
CA LYS A 49 -8.29 -1.47 9.67
C LYS A 49 -6.90 -2.12 9.69
N ALA A 50 -6.46 -2.68 8.56
CA ALA A 50 -5.15 -3.31 8.41
C ALA A 50 -3.97 -2.32 8.56
N THR A 51 -4.22 -1.00 8.53
CA THR A 51 -3.20 0.06 8.61
C THR A 51 -3.47 1.07 9.73
N ALA A 52 -4.24 0.69 10.75
CA ALA A 52 -4.68 1.59 11.81
C ALA A 52 -3.58 1.92 12.86
N GLU A 53 -2.64 1.01 13.13
CA GLU A 53 -1.63 1.09 14.21
C GLU A 53 -0.23 1.49 13.72
#